data_AF-A0A956MZQ5-F1
#
_entry.id   AF-A0A956MZQ5-F1
#
_cell.length_a   1.000
_cell.length_b   1.000
_cell.length_c   1.000
_cell.angle_alpha   90.00
_cell.angle_beta   90.00
_cell.angle_gamma   90.00
#
_symmetry.space_group_name_H-M   'P 1'
#
loop_
_entity.id
_entity.type
_entity.pdbx_description
1 polymer ?
#
loop_
_entity_poly.entity_id
_entity_poly.type
_entity_poly.pdbx_seq_one_letter_code
_entity_poly.pdbx_strand_id
1 'polypeptide(L)'
;MKKYIKSDFVNKNEEILAFFNFIDTRTTLNEQTVTKEKAHQFIFGNASYNDLKMRHLIWQTGVIIESFIIYDQSTNNEILKNQLLSNFYSKKELYKYAEETLNNNIHLIEQSTTKHAAYYLDLFKTNASLFDIAQRNIRSNKFNIEQIVHNSSVFAIIEALKYGCLVKSIQKLNEFEIEDFFI
;
A
#
# COMPACT_ATOMS: atom_id res chain seq x y z
N MET A 1 8.37 -4.44 13.24
CA MET A 1 7.78 -3.35 14.05
C MET A 1 8.73 -2.77 15.10
N LYS A 2 9.16 -3.51 16.15
CA LYS A 2 10.05 -2.98 17.21
C LYS A 2 11.27 -2.19 16.71
N LYS A 3 12.01 -2.74 15.74
CA LYS A 3 13.18 -2.09 15.14
C LYS A 3 12.82 -0.79 14.39
N TYR A 4 11.64 -0.73 13.78
CA TYR A 4 11.16 0.43 13.04
C TYR A 4 10.78 1.58 13.99
N ILE A 5 10.03 1.29 15.06
CA ILE A 5 9.63 2.29 16.06
C ILE A 5 10.82 2.81 16.87
N LYS A 6 11.86 2.01 17.05
CA LYS A 6 13.13 2.42 17.68
C LYS A 6 14.04 3.22 16.76
N SER A 7 13.72 3.34 15.48
CA SER A 7 14.57 4.06 14.54
C SER A 7 14.41 5.57 14.72
N ASP A 8 15.53 6.28 14.92
CA ASP A 8 15.56 7.75 15.01
C ASP A 8 15.06 8.45 13.75
N PHE A 9 15.04 7.73 12.62
CA PHE A 9 14.45 8.21 11.37
C PHE A 9 12.91 8.32 11.45
N VAL A 10 12.26 7.42 12.21
CA VAL A 10 10.80 7.30 12.28
C VAL A 10 10.27 7.97 13.54
N ASN A 11 10.94 7.80 14.68
CA ASN A 11 10.47 8.28 15.97
C ASN A 11 11.63 8.83 16.80
N LYS A 12 11.49 10.08 17.23
CA LYS A 12 12.41 10.74 18.18
C LYS A 12 11.80 10.93 19.57
N ASN A 13 10.52 10.57 19.75
CA ASN A 13 9.81 10.76 21.01
C ASN A 13 9.94 9.48 21.87
N GLU A 14 10.66 9.60 22.98
CA GLU A 14 10.85 8.52 23.94
C GLU A 14 9.54 8.09 24.61
N GLU A 15 8.57 9.00 24.78
CA GLU A 15 7.26 8.70 25.35
C GLU A 15 6.47 7.73 24.46
N ILE A 16 6.58 7.87 23.13
CA ILE A 16 5.97 6.96 22.15
C ILE A 16 6.61 5.57 22.27
N LEU A 17 7.93 5.51 22.41
CA LEU A 17 8.63 4.25 22.57
C LEU A 17 8.22 3.57 23.89
N ALA A 18 8.11 4.34 24.97
CA ALA A 18 7.64 3.86 26.27
C ALA A 18 6.20 3.34 26.20
N PHE A 19 5.30 4.07 25.54
CA PHE A 19 3.92 3.64 25.33
C PHE A 19 3.84 2.34 24.51
N PHE A 20 4.61 2.26 23.42
CA PHE A 20 4.68 1.05 22.62
C PHE A 20 5.18 -0.15 23.44
N ASN A 21 6.25 0.03 24.22
CA ASN A 21 6.77 -1.03 25.10
C ASN A 21 5.73 -1.46 26.16
N PHE A 22 4.97 -0.51 26.73
CA PHE A 22 3.88 -0.83 27.64
C PHE A 22 2.86 -1.79 27.02
N ILE A 23 2.42 -1.51 25.78
CA ILE A 23 1.47 -2.35 25.06
C ILE A 23 2.09 -3.71 24.74
N ASP A 24 3.30 -3.72 24.21
CA ASP A 24 4.00 -4.91 23.72
C ASP A 24 4.34 -5.93 24.82
N THR A 25 4.41 -5.49 26.09
CA THR A 25 4.58 -6.41 27.24
C THR A 25 3.30 -7.19 27.61
N ARG A 26 2.14 -6.87 27.03
CA ARG A 26 0.86 -7.49 27.38
C ARG A 26 0.60 -8.72 26.52
N THR A 27 0.24 -9.82 27.17
CA THR A 27 -0.17 -11.08 26.50
C THR A 27 -1.55 -10.97 25.85
N THR A 28 -2.45 -10.16 26.43
CA THR A 28 -3.78 -9.86 25.89
C THR A 28 -4.08 -8.37 26.02
N LEU A 29 -4.82 -7.82 25.05
CA LEU A 29 -5.25 -6.41 25.04
C LEU A 29 -6.74 -6.36 25.36
N ASN A 30 -7.07 -5.96 26.58
CA ASN A 30 -8.44 -5.77 27.04
C ASN A 30 -8.49 -4.65 28.11
N GLU A 31 -9.69 -4.30 28.54
CA GLU A 31 -9.92 -3.21 29.52
C GLU A 31 -9.24 -3.46 30.87
N GLN A 32 -8.91 -4.71 31.20
CA GLN A 32 -8.19 -5.05 32.42
C GLN A 32 -6.68 -4.92 32.25
N THR A 33 -6.12 -5.22 31.09
CA THR A 33 -4.67 -5.22 30.86
C THR A 33 -4.15 -3.87 30.36
N VAL A 34 -4.99 -3.10 29.67
CA VAL A 34 -4.62 -1.83 29.04
C VAL A 34 -5.70 -0.78 29.34
N THR A 35 -5.34 0.20 30.15
CA THR A 35 -6.12 1.44 30.34
C THR A 35 -5.20 2.65 30.18
N LYS A 36 -5.78 3.83 29.91
CA LYS A 36 -5.01 5.07 29.78
C LYS A 36 -4.29 5.42 31.07
N GLU A 37 -4.90 5.14 32.21
CA GLU A 37 -4.35 5.40 33.55
C GLU A 37 -3.14 4.50 33.81
N LYS A 38 -3.23 3.20 33.48
CA LYS A 38 -2.12 2.26 33.60
C LYS A 38 -0.96 2.63 32.68
N ALA A 39 -1.27 3.04 31.45
CA ALA A 39 -0.27 3.52 30.51
C ALA A 39 0.38 4.83 31.00
N HIS A 40 -0.41 5.79 31.48
CA HIS A 40 0.08 7.04 32.05
C HIS A 40 1.01 6.79 33.23
N GLN A 41 0.62 5.92 34.16
CA GLN A 41 1.44 5.55 35.31
C GLN A 41 2.77 4.89 34.88
N PHE A 42 2.75 4.06 33.84
CA PHE A 42 3.96 3.43 33.32
C PHE A 42 4.93 4.45 32.69
N ILE A 43 4.42 5.44 31.96
CA ILE A 43 5.23 6.38 31.17
C ILE A 43 5.66 7.58 32.00
N PHE A 44 4.77 8.10 32.84
CA PHE A 44 4.96 9.36 33.59
C PHE A 44 5.05 9.15 35.11
N GLY A 45 5.00 7.91 35.59
CA GLY A 45 5.12 7.60 37.02
C GLY A 45 4.00 8.22 37.84
N ASN A 46 4.38 8.99 38.86
CA ASN A 46 3.46 9.61 39.84
C ASN A 46 2.93 10.98 39.40
N ALA A 47 3.15 11.39 38.15
CA ALA A 47 2.56 12.63 37.63
C ALA A 47 1.03 12.58 37.68
N SER A 48 0.39 13.74 37.85
CA SER A 48 -1.07 13.85 37.78
C SER A 48 -1.56 13.40 36.40
N TYR A 49 -2.63 12.60 36.37
CA TYR A 49 -3.17 12.06 35.14
C TYR A 49 -3.61 13.17 34.17
N ASN A 50 -3.09 13.12 32.94
CA ASN A 50 -3.43 14.05 31.87
C ASN A 50 -4.01 13.31 30.66
N ASP A 51 -5.35 13.32 30.54
CA ASP A 51 -6.05 12.65 29.44
C ASP A 51 -5.71 13.24 28.06
N LEU A 52 -5.54 14.56 27.96
CA LEU A 52 -5.19 15.22 26.70
C LEU A 52 -3.81 14.74 26.21
N LYS A 53 -2.82 14.69 27.11
CA LYS A 53 -1.49 14.16 26.81
C LYS A 53 -1.56 12.70 26.36
N MET A 54 -2.33 11.86 27.07
CA MET A 54 -2.51 10.46 26.69
C MET A 54 -3.18 10.30 25.32
N ARG A 55 -4.20 11.09 24.99
CA ARG A 55 -4.84 11.05 23.67
C ARG A 55 -3.88 11.42 22.55
N HIS A 56 -3.09 12.47 22.73
CA HIS A 56 -2.06 12.84 21.76
C HIS A 56 -1.03 11.72 21.58
N LEU A 57 -0.56 11.13 22.67
CA LEU A 57 0.41 10.04 22.64
C LEU A 57 -0.13 8.81 21.89
N ILE A 58 -1.39 8.43 22.16
CA ILE A 58 -2.07 7.33 21.46
C ILE A 58 -2.17 7.63 19.97
N TRP A 59 -2.64 8.83 19.60
CA TRP A 59 -2.76 9.22 18.19
C TRP A 59 -1.41 9.19 17.47
N GLN A 60 -0.37 9.81 18.05
CA GLN A 60 0.97 9.81 17.45
C GLN A 60 1.54 8.40 17.29
N THR A 61 1.33 7.54 18.29
CA THR A 61 1.75 6.14 18.20
C THR A 61 0.99 5.41 17.09
N GLY A 62 -0.31 5.66 16.95
CA GLY A 62 -1.13 5.13 15.86
C GLY A 62 -0.58 5.49 14.48
N VAL A 63 -0.23 6.77 14.27
CA VAL A 63 0.37 7.25 13.02
C VAL A 63 1.67 6.50 12.68
N ILE A 64 2.52 6.26 13.68
CA ILE A 64 3.78 5.51 13.48
C ILE A 64 3.52 4.03 13.16
N ILE A 65 2.51 3.42 13.79
CA ILE A 65 2.12 2.04 13.50
C ILE A 65 1.56 1.92 12.09
N GLU A 66 0.70 2.84 11.65
CA GLU A 66 0.19 2.90 10.28
C GLU A 66 1.33 3.07 9.27
N SER A 67 2.28 3.95 9.54
CA SER A 67 3.49 4.11 8.73
C SER A 67 4.31 2.81 8.65
N PHE A 68 4.42 2.07 9.76
CA PHE A 68 5.08 0.75 9.75
C PHE A 68 4.31 -0.26 8.88
N ILE A 69 2.98 -0.29 8.96
CA ILE A 69 2.16 -1.19 8.12
C ILE A 69 2.40 -0.88 6.65
N ILE A 70 2.40 0.39 6.25
CA ILE A 70 2.70 0.81 4.87
C ILE A 70 4.11 0.38 4.47
N TYR A 71 5.11 0.62 5.33
CA TYR A 71 6.49 0.20 5.08
C TYR A 71 6.60 -1.31 4.89
N ASP A 72 5.99 -2.11 5.76
CA ASP A 72 6.03 -3.56 5.71
C ASP A 72 5.36 -4.11 4.45
N GLN A 73 4.14 -3.62 4.15
CA GLN A 73 3.40 -4.02 2.94
C GLN A 73 4.11 -3.63 1.65
N SER A 74 4.71 -2.43 1.60
CA SER A 74 5.47 -1.99 0.43
C SER A 74 6.82 -2.70 0.27
N THR A 75 7.49 -3.04 1.38
CA THR A 75 8.75 -3.79 1.34
C THR A 75 8.55 -5.21 0.82
N ASN A 76 7.41 -5.83 1.16
CA ASN A 76 7.08 -7.19 0.72
C ASN A 76 6.44 -7.26 -0.67
N ASN A 77 6.23 -6.12 -1.34
CA ASN A 77 5.66 -6.05 -2.68
C ASN A 77 6.70 -5.50 -3.68
N GLU A 78 7.48 -6.39 -4.27
CA GLU A 78 8.54 -6.03 -5.23
C GLU A 78 7.99 -5.28 -6.46
N ILE A 79 6.77 -5.59 -6.90
CA ILE A 79 6.13 -4.88 -8.03
C ILE A 79 5.91 -3.41 -7.68
N LEU A 80 5.31 -3.15 -6.52
CA LEU A 80 5.08 -1.79 -6.03
C LEU A 80 6.40 -1.04 -5.77
N LYS A 81 7.40 -1.72 -5.20
CA LYS A 81 8.73 -1.15 -4.97
C LYS A 81 9.38 -0.68 -6.27
N ASN A 82 9.33 -1.49 -7.33
CA ASN A 82 9.84 -1.12 -8.63
C ASN A 82 9.05 0.03 -9.29
N GLN A 83 7.72 0.07 -9.12
CA GLN A 83 6.89 1.20 -9.57
C GLN A 83 7.27 2.51 -8.86
N LEU A 84 7.49 2.47 -7.55
CA LEU A 84 7.90 3.65 -6.78
C LEU A 84 9.30 4.12 -7.18
N LEU A 85 10.23 3.17 -7.35
CA LEU A 85 11.62 3.46 -7.70
C LEU A 85 11.74 4.01 -9.13
N SER A 86 11.03 3.43 -10.11
CA SER A 86 11.02 3.95 -11.47
C SER A 86 10.42 5.35 -11.55
N ASN A 87 9.36 5.63 -10.79
CA ASN A 87 8.78 6.98 -10.69
C ASN A 87 9.80 7.97 -10.10
N PHE A 88 10.51 7.59 -9.04
CA PHE A 88 11.58 8.41 -8.49
C PHE A 88 12.67 8.72 -9.53
N TYR A 89 13.17 7.70 -10.24
CA TYR A 89 14.17 7.89 -11.29
C TYR A 89 13.66 8.78 -12.42
N SER A 90 12.42 8.57 -12.89
CA SER A 90 11.80 9.41 -13.93
C SER A 90 11.68 10.86 -13.51
N LYS A 91 11.28 11.14 -12.26
CA LYS A 91 11.22 12.50 -11.69
C LYS A 91 12.59 13.17 -11.55
N LYS A 92 13.66 12.38 -11.47
CA LYS A 92 15.05 12.84 -11.42
C LYS A 92 15.74 12.81 -12.78
N GLU A 93 14.98 12.57 -13.86
CA GLU A 93 15.48 12.47 -15.24
C GLU A 93 16.53 11.36 -15.43
N LEU A 94 16.53 10.36 -14.53
CA LEU A 94 17.38 9.18 -14.56
C LEU A 94 16.76 8.07 -15.41
N TYR A 95 16.41 8.39 -16.66
CA TYR A 95 15.53 7.57 -17.51
C TYR A 95 16.04 6.15 -17.78
N LYS A 96 17.36 5.98 -17.92
CA LYS A 96 17.97 4.65 -18.10
C LYS A 96 17.65 3.72 -16.92
N TYR A 97 17.78 4.23 -15.70
CA TYR A 97 17.48 3.47 -14.48
C TYR A 97 15.98 3.23 -14.33
N ALA A 98 15.15 4.20 -14.71
CA ALA A 98 13.70 4.04 -14.71
C ALA A 98 13.26 2.93 -15.69
N GLU A 99 13.78 2.93 -16.91
CA GLU A 99 13.52 1.92 -17.95
C GLU A 99 13.96 0.52 -17.49
N GLU A 100 15.19 0.39 -16.98
CA GLU A 100 15.70 -0.88 -16.45
C GLU A 100 14.81 -1.42 -15.32
N THR A 101 14.39 -0.55 -14.40
CA THR A 101 13.50 -0.91 -13.29
C THR A 101 12.13 -1.37 -13.81
N LEU A 102 11.56 -0.71 -14.82
CA LEU A 102 10.27 -1.08 -15.40
C LEU A 102 10.35 -2.40 -16.18
N ASN A 103 11.42 -2.65 -16.92
CA ASN A 103 11.63 -3.92 -17.62
C ASN A 103 11.75 -5.09 -16.64
N ASN A 104 12.50 -4.91 -15.54
CA ASN A 104 12.54 -5.88 -14.45
C ASN A 104 11.15 -6.11 -13.84
N ASN A 105 10.36 -5.04 -13.71
CA ASN A 105 9.00 -5.13 -13.21
C ASN A 105 8.08 -5.95 -14.12
N ILE A 106 8.18 -5.78 -15.45
CA ILE A 106 7.44 -6.61 -16.42
C ILE A 106 7.79 -8.09 -16.21
N HIS A 107 9.08 -8.43 -16.10
CA HIS A 107 9.50 -9.80 -15.84
C HIS A 107 8.95 -10.38 -14.54
N LEU A 108 8.94 -9.59 -13.46
CA LEU A 108 8.35 -10.01 -12.18
C LEU A 108 6.84 -10.28 -12.30
N ILE A 109 6.11 -9.41 -13.00
CA ILE A 109 4.68 -9.59 -13.21
C ILE A 109 4.42 -10.86 -14.03
N GLU A 110 5.18 -11.06 -15.11
CA GLU A 110 5.07 -12.24 -15.99
C GLU A 110 5.37 -13.58 -15.30
N GLN A 111 6.15 -13.56 -14.22
CA GLN A 111 6.42 -14.74 -13.38
C GLN A 111 5.26 -15.11 -12.44
N SER A 112 4.25 -14.25 -12.28
CA SER A 112 3.07 -14.57 -11.49
C SER A 112 2.37 -15.82 -12.04
N THR A 113 2.15 -16.81 -11.20
CA THR A 113 1.42 -18.04 -11.55
C THR A 113 -0.04 -17.76 -11.91
N THR A 114 -0.58 -16.64 -11.43
CA THR A 114 -2.00 -16.33 -11.50
C THR A 114 -2.24 -15.01 -12.22
N LYS A 115 -3.05 -15.06 -13.28
CA LYS A 115 -3.37 -13.92 -14.14
C LYS A 115 -4.76 -13.37 -13.85
N HIS A 116 -4.93 -12.78 -12.67
CA HIS A 116 -6.17 -12.08 -12.30
C HIS A 116 -6.17 -10.62 -12.79
N ALA A 117 -7.24 -9.86 -12.55
CA ALA A 117 -7.35 -8.46 -12.95
C ALA A 117 -6.11 -7.63 -12.57
N ALA A 118 -5.59 -7.80 -11.35
CA ALA A 118 -4.39 -7.12 -10.86
C ALA A 118 -3.16 -7.35 -11.75
N TYR A 119 -2.95 -8.56 -12.27
CA TYR A 119 -1.85 -8.87 -13.18
C TYR A 119 -1.89 -7.99 -14.44
N TYR A 120 -3.06 -7.89 -15.07
CA TYR A 120 -3.23 -7.07 -16.28
C TYR A 120 -3.17 -5.57 -15.96
N LEU A 121 -3.66 -5.15 -14.79
CA LEU A 121 -3.52 -3.77 -14.31
C LEU A 121 -2.05 -3.37 -14.14
N ASP A 122 -1.24 -4.25 -13.54
CA ASP A 122 0.18 -3.98 -13.30
C ASP A 122 0.97 -3.97 -14.61
N LEU A 123 0.68 -4.88 -15.54
CA LEU A 123 1.27 -4.83 -16.89
C LEU A 123 0.87 -3.55 -17.62
N PHE A 124 -0.39 -3.16 -17.59
CA PHE A 124 -0.87 -1.92 -18.21
C PHE A 124 -0.11 -0.70 -17.65
N LYS A 125 -0.09 -0.52 -16.32
CA LYS A 125 0.59 0.60 -15.66
C LYS A 125 2.09 0.65 -15.96
N THR A 126 2.74 -0.52 -15.91
CA THR A 126 4.19 -0.63 -16.16
C THR A 126 4.52 -0.32 -17.62
N ASN A 127 3.74 -0.87 -18.57
CA ASN A 127 3.92 -0.59 -19.99
C ASN A 127 3.63 0.87 -20.34
N ALA A 128 2.61 1.49 -19.74
CA ALA A 128 2.32 2.91 -19.92
C ALA A 128 3.46 3.80 -19.41
N SER A 129 4.01 3.48 -18.24
CA SER A 129 5.18 4.21 -17.69
C SER A 129 6.41 4.08 -18.59
N LEU A 130 6.61 2.91 -19.19
CA LEU A 130 7.71 2.67 -20.13
C LEU A 130 7.53 3.47 -21.42
N PHE A 131 6.30 3.52 -21.95
CA PHE A 131 5.95 4.36 -23.09
C PHE A 131 6.24 5.85 -22.80
N ASP A 132 5.88 6.33 -21.61
CA ASP A 132 6.08 7.72 -21.21
C ASP A 132 7.56 8.14 -21.16
N ILE A 133 8.45 7.19 -20.89
CA ILE A 133 9.90 7.38 -20.96
C ILE A 133 10.37 7.28 -22.40
N ALA A 134 9.92 6.27 -23.15
CA ALA A 134 10.34 6.01 -24.52
C ALA A 134 10.00 7.16 -25.48
N GLN A 135 8.85 7.82 -25.32
CA GLN A 135 8.45 8.97 -26.15
C GLN A 135 9.45 10.15 -26.08
N ARG A 136 10.26 10.23 -25.01
CA ARG A 136 11.29 11.26 -24.84
C ARG A 136 12.52 10.99 -25.72
N ASN A 137 12.72 9.75 -26.15
CA ASN A 137 13.77 9.32 -27.06
C ASN A 137 13.16 8.90 -28.40
N ILE A 138 12.87 9.89 -29.26
CA ILE A 138 12.25 9.74 -30.60
C ILE A 138 13.01 8.74 -31.51
N ARG A 139 14.27 8.41 -31.19
CA ARG A 139 15.07 7.42 -31.92
C ARG A 139 14.61 5.96 -31.72
N SER A 140 13.80 5.68 -30.69
CA SER A 140 13.23 4.35 -30.44
C SER A 140 11.84 4.24 -31.08
N ASN A 141 11.76 3.61 -32.26
CA ASN A 141 10.52 3.50 -33.05
C ASN A 141 9.56 2.40 -32.58
N LYS A 142 9.84 1.68 -31.49
CA LYS A 142 9.01 0.57 -31.04
C LYS A 142 8.29 0.91 -29.74
N PHE A 143 7.09 1.46 -29.87
CA PHE A 143 6.18 1.69 -28.75
C PHE A 143 5.36 0.43 -28.46
N ASN A 144 5.16 0.11 -27.19
CA ASN A 144 4.39 -1.01 -26.66
C ASN A 144 2.87 -0.70 -26.55
N ILE A 145 2.32 0.11 -27.47
CA ILE A 145 0.93 0.59 -27.41
C ILE A 145 -0.06 -0.59 -27.47
N GLU A 146 0.22 -1.60 -28.29
CA GLU A 146 -0.61 -2.80 -28.38
C GLU A 146 -0.75 -3.50 -27.02
N GLN A 147 0.35 -3.64 -26.29
CA GLN A 147 0.36 -4.23 -24.94
C GLN A 147 -0.40 -3.35 -23.94
N ILE A 148 -0.26 -2.03 -24.03
CA ILE A 148 -1.00 -1.09 -23.17
C ILE A 148 -2.51 -1.27 -23.38
N VAL A 149 -2.95 -1.21 -24.64
CA VAL A 149 -4.37 -1.36 -24.99
C VAL A 149 -4.88 -2.73 -24.55
N HIS A 150 -4.19 -3.81 -24.94
CA HIS A 150 -4.59 -5.17 -24.60
C HIS A 150 -4.76 -5.37 -23.08
N ASN A 151 -3.74 -5.03 -22.30
CA ASN A 151 -3.77 -5.25 -20.85
C ASN A 151 -4.85 -4.39 -20.16
N SER A 152 -5.05 -3.14 -20.61
CA SER A 152 -6.11 -2.29 -20.06
C SER A 152 -7.51 -2.84 -20.36
N SER A 153 -7.74 -3.32 -21.58
CA SER A 153 -9.02 -3.93 -21.98
C SER A 153 -9.30 -5.21 -21.21
N VAL A 154 -8.31 -6.10 -21.09
CA VAL A 154 -8.48 -7.36 -20.34
C VAL A 154 -8.77 -7.08 -18.86
N PHE A 155 -8.04 -6.15 -18.23
CA PHE A 155 -8.34 -5.71 -16.87
C PHE A 155 -9.78 -5.23 -16.72
N ALA A 156 -10.23 -4.34 -17.62
CA ALA A 156 -11.57 -3.77 -17.58
C ALA A 156 -12.67 -4.85 -17.74
N ILE A 157 -12.48 -5.78 -18.68
CA ILE A 157 -13.43 -6.89 -18.91
C ILE A 157 -13.50 -7.80 -17.68
N ILE A 158 -12.37 -8.15 -17.06
CA ILE A 158 -12.38 -9.03 -15.88
C ILE A 158 -13.11 -8.36 -14.70
N GLU A 159 -12.82 -7.09 -14.40
CA GLU A 159 -13.52 -6.39 -13.31
C GLU A 159 -15.01 -6.19 -13.63
N ALA A 160 -15.36 -5.84 -14.87
CA ALA A 160 -16.74 -5.72 -15.31
C ALA A 160 -17.53 -7.02 -15.07
N LEU A 161 -16.98 -8.17 -15.50
CA LEU A 161 -17.60 -9.48 -15.28
C LEU A 161 -17.72 -9.82 -13.80
N LYS A 162 -16.67 -9.57 -13.01
CA LYS A 162 -16.67 -9.82 -11.56
C LYS A 162 -17.77 -9.03 -10.85
N TYR A 163 -17.91 -7.74 -11.15
CA TYR A 163 -18.96 -6.91 -10.56
C TYR A 163 -20.35 -7.26 -11.11
N GLY A 164 -20.49 -7.60 -12.39
CA GLY A 164 -21.75 -8.11 -12.95
C GLY A 164 -22.23 -9.39 -12.26
N CYS A 165 -21.32 -10.33 -11.99
CA CYS A 165 -21.64 -11.54 -11.21
C CYS A 165 -22.05 -11.20 -9.77
N LEU A 166 -21.39 -10.24 -9.13
CA LEU A 166 -21.72 -9.79 -7.78
C LEU A 166 -23.11 -9.15 -7.72
N VAL A 167 -23.43 -8.27 -8.67
CA VAL A 167 -24.75 -7.65 -8.81
C VAL A 167 -25.84 -8.71 -8.97
N LYS A 168 -25.68 -9.65 -9.90
CA LYS A 168 -26.63 -10.77 -10.08
C LYS A 168 -26.77 -11.63 -8.83
N SER A 169 -25.69 -11.86 -8.10
CA SER A 169 -25.74 -12.61 -6.84
C SER A 169 -26.53 -11.87 -5.76
N ILE A 170 -26.38 -10.54 -5.68
CA ILE A 170 -27.12 -9.70 -4.73
C ILE A 170 -28.60 -9.60 -5.11
N GLN A 171 -28.93 -9.35 -6.39
CA GLN A 171 -30.31 -9.28 -6.89
C GLN A 171 -31.07 -10.60 -6.66
N LYS A 172 -30.38 -11.75 -6.73
CA LYS A 172 -31.00 -13.04 -6.41
C LYS A 172 -31.37 -13.17 -4.93
N LEU A 173 -30.66 -12.48 -4.04
CA LEU A 173 -30.84 -12.55 -2.59
C LEU A 173 -31.74 -11.44 -2.03
N ASN A 174 -31.85 -10.31 -2.75
CA ASN A 174 -32.57 -9.12 -2.32
C ASN A 174 -33.53 -8.66 -3.43
N GLU A 175 -34.78 -8.31 -3.10
CA GLU A 175 -35.80 -7.77 -4.03
C GLU A 175 -35.52 -6.33 -4.52
N PHE A 176 -34.25 -5.96 -4.70
CA PHE A 176 -33.87 -4.65 -5.24
C PHE A 176 -33.23 -4.80 -6.62
N GLU A 177 -33.79 -4.11 -7.60
CA GLU A 177 -33.22 -3.99 -8.94
C GLU A 177 -32.06 -2.98 -8.91
N ILE A 178 -30.88 -3.47 -9.27
CA ILE A 178 -29.73 -2.63 -9.63
C ILE A 178 -29.73 -2.54 -11.15
N GLU A 179 -29.68 -1.33 -11.72
CA GLU A 179 -29.55 -1.14 -13.17
C GLU A 179 -28.34 -1.93 -13.71
N ASP A 180 -28.60 -2.84 -14.64
CA ASP A 180 -27.57 -3.63 -15.30
C ASP A 180 -26.88 -2.74 -16.34
N PHE A 181 -25.71 -2.19 -16.01
CA PHE A 181 -24.91 -1.37 -16.95
C PHE A 181 -24.16 -2.21 -18.01
N PHE A 182 -24.37 -3.53 -18.04
CA PHE A 182 -23.59 -4.47 -18.86
C PHE A 182 -24.44 -5.31 -19.85
N ILE A 183 -25.61 -4.83 -20.26
CA ILE A 183 -26.36 -5.33 -21.43
C ILE A 183 -26.82 -4.15 -22.28
#